data_AF-A0A4Q7VSJ4-F1
#
_entry.id   AF-A0A4Q7VSJ4-F1
#
_cell.length_a   1.000
_cell.length_b   1.000
_cell.length_c   1.000
_cell.angle_alpha   90.00
_cell.angle_beta   90.00
_cell.angle_gamma   90.00
#
_symmetry.space_group_name_H-M   'P 1'
#
loop_
_entity.id
_entity.type
_entity.pdbx_description
1 polymer ?
#
loop_
_entity_poly.entity_id
_entity_poly.type
_entity_poly.pdbx_seq_one_letter_code
_entity_poly.pdbx_strand_id
1 'polypeptide(L)'
;MMKITRCVFLLLSTLLFEAALAQSIDLGPIEPLLKDPYSAKFSSVSQHRDGTICGLVNAKNSYGAYVGIKPFAIPSDGMAYIVDDKNGERFDFDCLGGKQRYTVKQLSRGVEQDKKCPDAGEMAFSCRVSDGKELLLCKVPGGVFYSFGPRARPELTLSRLKRDVTYTTEIMGGKSSQRTVVMNGDYKYEVFGGDTQGVNVSRKGNSLEYFACNPSSVFDRMEILNPSASK
;
A
#
# COMPACT_ATOMS: atom_id res chain seq x y z
N MET A 1 -68.06 1.53 -35.37
CA MET A 1 -67.43 2.18 -34.20
C MET A 1 -66.87 1.10 -33.29
N MET A 2 -65.55 0.92 -33.20
CA MET A 2 -64.92 0.14 -32.12
C MET A 2 -63.48 0.64 -31.94
N LYS A 3 -63.18 1.17 -30.76
CA LYS A 3 -61.89 1.77 -30.37
C LYS A 3 -60.95 0.64 -29.93
N ILE A 4 -59.82 0.47 -30.62
CA ILE A 4 -58.71 -0.37 -30.15
C ILE A 4 -57.73 0.57 -29.43
N THR A 5 -57.94 0.70 -28.13
CA THR A 5 -57.02 1.34 -27.20
C THR A 5 -56.30 0.23 -26.44
N ARG A 6 -54.97 0.39 -26.27
CA ARG A 6 -54.04 -0.37 -25.41
C ARG A 6 -53.21 -1.45 -26.12
N CYS A 7 -52.03 -1.05 -26.61
CA CYS A 7 -50.90 -1.96 -26.85
C CYS A 7 -49.52 -1.28 -26.71
N VAL A 8 -49.41 -0.20 -25.91
CA VAL A 8 -48.17 0.61 -25.83
C VAL A 8 -47.41 0.48 -24.50
N PHE A 9 -47.90 -0.28 -23.53
CA PHE A 9 -47.21 -0.45 -22.25
C PHE A 9 -47.04 -1.94 -21.98
N LEU A 10 -45.90 -2.55 -22.33
CA LEU A 10 -45.36 -3.78 -21.70
C LEU A 10 -44.05 -4.31 -22.35
N LEU A 11 -43.11 -3.45 -22.76
CA LEU A 11 -41.76 -3.91 -23.17
C LEU A 11 -40.64 -2.97 -22.71
N LEU A 12 -40.68 -2.50 -21.46
CA LEU A 12 -39.64 -1.63 -20.91
C LEU A 12 -39.39 -1.85 -19.40
N SER A 13 -39.33 -3.09 -18.91
CA SER A 13 -39.25 -3.32 -17.45
C SER A 13 -38.34 -4.45 -16.94
N THR A 14 -37.42 -5.02 -17.72
CA THR A 14 -36.53 -6.07 -17.17
C THR A 14 -35.11 -5.99 -17.69
N LEU A 15 -34.35 -4.97 -17.31
CA LEU A 15 -32.89 -5.05 -17.22
C LEU A 15 -32.39 -4.14 -16.08
N LEU A 16 -32.87 -4.38 -14.86
CA LEU A 16 -32.13 -4.00 -13.66
C LEU A 16 -31.15 -5.14 -13.39
N PHE A 17 -29.98 -5.06 -14.02
CA PHE A 17 -28.84 -5.92 -13.70
C PHE A 17 -28.26 -5.40 -12.39
N GLU A 18 -28.58 -6.05 -11.27
CA GLU A 18 -27.92 -5.79 -9.99
C GLU A 18 -26.44 -6.16 -10.14
N ALA A 19 -25.59 -5.15 -10.30
CA ALA A 19 -24.16 -5.31 -10.13
C ALA A 19 -23.90 -5.50 -8.63
N ALA A 20 -23.90 -6.75 -8.16
CA ALA A 20 -23.32 -7.10 -6.88
C ALA A 20 -21.81 -6.80 -6.97
N LEU A 21 -21.38 -5.65 -6.44
CA LEU A 21 -19.98 -5.34 -6.23
C LEU A 21 -19.44 -6.34 -5.21
N ALA A 22 -18.82 -7.42 -5.70
CA ALA A 22 -17.95 -8.25 -4.89
C ALA A 22 -16.77 -7.38 -4.45
N GLN A 23 -16.85 -6.79 -3.26
CA GLN A 23 -15.69 -6.14 -2.64
C GLN A 23 -14.63 -7.23 -2.44
N SER A 24 -13.52 -7.14 -3.18
CA SER A 24 -12.37 -8.00 -2.96
C SER A 24 -11.72 -7.59 -1.64
N ILE A 25 -11.71 -8.49 -0.67
CA ILE A 25 -10.98 -8.31 0.59
C ILE A 25 -9.48 -8.31 0.26
N ASP A 26 -8.78 -7.21 0.56
CA ASP A 26 -7.34 -7.08 0.33
C ASP A 26 -6.55 -7.87 1.39
N LEU A 27 -6.04 -9.03 0.99
CA LEU A 27 -5.18 -9.89 1.82
C LEU A 27 -3.68 -9.66 1.52
N GLY A 28 -3.35 -8.74 0.62
CA GLY A 28 -1.97 -8.41 0.24
C GLY A 28 -1.04 -8.11 1.42
N PRO A 29 -1.51 -7.48 2.53
CA PRO A 29 -0.67 -7.28 3.71
C PRO A 29 -0.14 -8.58 4.36
N ILE A 30 -0.83 -9.72 4.21
CA ILE A 30 -0.45 -10.99 4.86
C ILE A 30 0.62 -11.75 4.08
N GLU A 31 0.61 -11.70 2.75
CA GLU A 31 1.55 -12.43 1.88
C GLU A 31 3.02 -12.36 2.34
N PRO A 32 3.61 -11.17 2.55
CA PRO A 32 5.01 -11.02 3.01
C PRO A 32 5.29 -11.53 4.43
N LEU A 33 4.26 -11.84 5.23
CA LEU A 33 4.44 -12.50 6.52
C LEU A 33 4.63 -14.02 6.39
N LEU A 34 4.33 -14.58 5.21
CA LEU A 34 4.40 -16.00 4.94
C LEU A 34 5.78 -16.38 4.40
N LYS A 35 6.26 -17.57 4.78
CA LYS A 35 7.51 -18.13 4.22
C LYS A 35 7.37 -18.60 2.77
N ASP A 36 6.14 -18.85 2.34
CA ASP A 36 5.80 -19.25 0.98
C ASP A 36 4.41 -18.68 0.64
N PRO A 37 4.33 -17.43 0.17
CA PRO A 37 3.07 -16.79 -0.17
C PRO A 37 2.37 -17.44 -1.36
N TYR A 38 3.13 -18.02 -2.31
CA TYR A 38 2.56 -18.56 -3.55
C TYR A 38 1.78 -19.87 -3.35
N SER A 39 2.09 -20.65 -2.31
CA SER A 39 1.30 -21.84 -1.95
C SER A 39 0.32 -21.62 -0.79
N ALA A 40 0.22 -20.38 -0.32
CA ALA A 40 -0.70 -19.99 0.71
C ALA A 40 -2.15 -20.06 0.22
N LYS A 41 -3.03 -20.49 1.12
CA LYS A 41 -4.46 -20.68 0.95
C LYS A 41 -5.12 -20.06 2.16
N PHE A 42 -5.94 -19.06 1.90
CA PHE A 42 -6.72 -18.36 2.90
C PHE A 42 -8.08 -19.03 3.05
N SER A 43 -8.57 -19.08 4.28
CA SER A 43 -9.89 -19.63 4.62
C SER A 43 -10.51 -18.86 5.77
N SER A 44 -11.84 -18.96 5.91
CA SER A 44 -12.60 -18.25 6.97
C SER A 44 -12.31 -16.74 7.01
N VAL A 45 -12.10 -16.13 5.85
CA VAL A 45 -11.81 -14.70 5.71
C VAL A 45 -13.09 -13.90 5.95
N SER A 46 -13.06 -12.96 6.88
CA SER A 46 -14.18 -12.06 7.16
C SER A 46 -13.68 -10.63 7.42
N GLN A 47 -14.52 -9.66 7.08
CA GLN A 47 -14.29 -8.26 7.40
C GLN A 47 -15.31 -7.80 8.43
N HIS A 48 -14.83 -7.17 9.50
CA HIS A 48 -15.65 -6.62 10.58
C HIS A 48 -16.01 -5.15 10.34
N ARG A 49 -16.97 -4.65 11.13
CA ARG A 49 -17.51 -3.28 11.01
C ARG A 49 -16.47 -2.19 11.27
N ASP A 50 -15.46 -2.50 12.07
CA ASP A 50 -14.32 -1.63 12.37
C ASP A 50 -13.28 -1.60 11.24
N GLY A 51 -13.51 -2.33 10.15
CA GLY A 51 -12.60 -2.47 9.03
C GLY A 51 -11.57 -3.59 9.19
N THR A 52 -11.54 -4.26 10.34
CA THR A 52 -10.58 -5.34 10.60
C THR A 52 -10.92 -6.57 9.77
N ILE A 53 -9.92 -7.11 9.07
CA ILE A 53 -10.02 -8.35 8.30
C ILE A 53 -9.38 -9.47 9.12
N CYS A 54 -10.08 -10.55 9.34
CA CYS A 54 -9.58 -11.74 10.01
C CYS A 54 -9.66 -12.97 9.10
N GLY A 55 -8.85 -13.98 9.38
CA GLY A 55 -9.02 -15.28 8.74
C GLY A 55 -7.97 -16.29 9.16
N LEU A 56 -7.85 -17.34 8.36
CA LEU A 56 -6.93 -18.46 8.55
C LEU A 56 -6.05 -18.64 7.31
N VAL A 57 -4.78 -18.99 7.51
CA VAL A 57 -3.82 -19.27 6.43
C VAL A 57 -3.01 -20.54 6.72
N ASN A 58 -2.75 -21.36 5.71
CA ASN A 58 -1.86 -22.53 5.82
C ASN A 58 -0.37 -22.10 5.81
N ALA A 59 0.22 -21.96 7.00
CA ALA A 59 1.59 -21.50 7.12
C ALA A 59 2.61 -22.63 6.84
N LYS A 60 3.80 -22.24 6.34
CA LYS A 60 4.99 -23.08 6.21
C LYS A 60 6.15 -22.53 7.05
N ASN A 61 7.08 -23.40 7.44
CA ASN A 61 8.34 -22.97 8.06
C ASN A 61 9.40 -22.59 7.01
N SER A 62 10.58 -22.16 7.48
CA SER A 62 11.74 -21.80 6.64
C SER A 62 12.31 -22.95 5.81
N TYR A 63 11.95 -24.19 6.14
CA TYR A 63 12.36 -25.39 5.40
C TYR A 63 11.31 -25.82 4.36
N GLY A 64 10.25 -25.03 4.17
CA GLY A 64 9.18 -25.30 3.20
C GLY A 64 8.16 -26.36 3.65
N ALA A 65 8.23 -26.83 4.90
CA ALA A 65 7.28 -27.78 5.45
C ALA A 65 6.05 -27.05 6.03
N TYR A 66 4.85 -27.62 5.84
CA TYR A 66 3.62 -27.11 6.42
C TYR A 66 3.67 -27.21 7.95
N VAL A 67 3.37 -26.09 8.63
CA VAL A 67 3.32 -26.02 10.10
C VAL A 67 1.89 -25.95 10.64
N GLY A 68 0.90 -26.11 9.77
CA GLY A 68 -0.51 -26.07 10.10
C GLY A 68 -1.19 -24.74 9.74
N ILE A 69 -2.47 -24.65 10.10
CA ILE A 69 -3.28 -23.45 9.90
C ILE A 69 -2.93 -22.43 11.01
N LYS A 70 -2.74 -21.17 10.62
CA LYS A 70 -2.50 -20.05 11.53
C LYS A 70 -3.57 -18.98 11.37
N PRO A 71 -4.08 -18.40 12.47
CA PRO A 71 -4.96 -17.24 12.39
C PRO A 71 -4.19 -16.01 11.92
N PHE A 72 -4.88 -15.10 11.26
CA PHE A 72 -4.34 -13.79 10.91
C PHE A 72 -5.37 -12.67 11.12
N ALA A 73 -4.87 -11.45 11.30
CA ALA A 73 -5.68 -10.25 11.40
C ALA A 73 -5.01 -9.08 10.67
N ILE A 74 -5.81 -8.19 10.08
CA ILE A 74 -5.41 -6.94 9.43
C ILE A 74 -6.37 -5.87 9.97
N PRO A 75 -6.00 -5.08 10.98
CA PRO A 75 -6.82 -4.00 11.48
C PRO A 75 -6.96 -2.88 10.45
N SER A 76 -7.82 -1.92 10.75
CA SER A 76 -8.04 -0.75 9.90
C SER A 76 -6.81 0.15 9.73
N ASP A 77 -5.77 -0.01 10.57
CA ASP A 77 -4.46 0.62 10.40
C ASP A 77 -3.63 -0.01 9.26
N GLY A 78 -4.08 -1.12 8.67
CA GLY A 78 -3.45 -1.83 7.57
C GLY A 78 -2.30 -2.74 7.97
N MET A 79 -2.01 -2.86 9.27
CA MET A 79 -0.92 -3.70 9.77
C MET A 79 -1.37 -5.16 9.82
N ALA A 80 -0.75 -6.01 9.03
CA ALA A 80 -1.07 -7.44 9.02
C ALA A 80 -0.37 -8.17 10.18
N TYR A 81 -1.02 -9.21 10.72
CA TYR A 81 -0.52 -10.05 11.80
C TYR A 81 -0.81 -11.52 11.52
N ILE A 82 0.17 -12.40 11.72
CA ILE A 82 -0.04 -13.86 11.83
C ILE A 82 0.12 -14.24 13.30
N VAL A 83 -0.89 -14.90 13.84
CA VAL A 83 -0.99 -15.27 15.26
C VAL A 83 -0.29 -16.62 15.49
N ASP A 84 0.49 -16.74 16.58
CA ASP A 84 1.21 -17.98 16.92
C ASP A 84 1.16 -18.29 18.42
N ASP A 85 0.82 -19.52 18.78
CA ASP A 85 0.32 -19.94 20.10
C ASP A 85 1.33 -19.89 21.27
N LYS A 86 2.51 -19.27 21.12
CA LYS A 86 3.56 -19.28 22.16
C LYS A 86 3.97 -17.87 22.60
N ASN A 87 4.05 -17.69 23.93
CA ASN A 87 4.56 -16.53 24.71
C ASN A 87 4.89 -15.23 23.95
N GLY A 88 3.99 -14.25 24.04
CA GLY A 88 4.00 -12.97 23.32
C GLY A 88 2.92 -12.03 23.86
N GLU A 89 2.86 -10.81 23.31
CA GLU A 89 1.92 -9.77 23.75
C GLU A 89 0.46 -10.14 23.40
N ARG A 90 -0.49 -9.62 24.19
CA ARG A 90 -1.90 -9.99 24.16
C ARG A 90 -2.65 -9.08 23.18
N PHE A 91 -3.23 -9.66 22.13
CA PHE A 91 -4.11 -8.95 21.21
C PHE A 91 -5.48 -9.62 21.20
N ASP A 92 -6.53 -8.83 21.41
CA ASP A 92 -7.92 -9.27 21.37
C ASP A 92 -8.51 -8.81 20.04
N PHE A 93 -8.47 -9.67 19.03
CA PHE A 93 -9.13 -9.41 17.76
C PHE A 93 -10.54 -10.00 17.85
N ASP A 94 -11.54 -9.12 17.99
CA ASP A 94 -12.97 -9.48 18.06
C ASP A 94 -13.42 -10.42 16.93
N CYS A 95 -12.74 -10.38 15.79
CA CYS A 95 -13.03 -11.17 14.59
C CYS A 95 -12.47 -12.59 14.55
N LEU A 96 -11.58 -12.98 15.47
CA LEU A 96 -11.06 -14.35 15.56
C LEU A 96 -11.94 -15.28 16.42
N GLY A 97 -13.18 -14.85 16.72
CA GLY A 97 -14.18 -15.67 17.39
C GLY A 97 -13.89 -15.92 18.87
N GLY A 98 -14.34 -15.00 19.72
CA GLY A 98 -14.78 -15.25 21.09
C GLY A 98 -13.80 -15.90 22.07
N LYS A 99 -13.31 -15.09 23.04
CA LYS A 99 -12.65 -15.51 24.30
C LYS A 99 -11.32 -16.26 24.18
N GLN A 100 -10.83 -16.57 22.98
CA GLN A 100 -9.51 -17.18 22.82
C GLN A 100 -8.43 -16.11 22.88
N ARG A 101 -7.60 -16.20 23.92
CA ARG A 101 -6.45 -15.32 24.13
C ARG A 101 -5.34 -15.75 23.19
N TYR A 102 -5.25 -15.05 22.09
CA TYR A 102 -4.19 -15.28 21.14
C TYR A 102 -2.90 -14.64 21.64
N THR A 103 -1.85 -15.42 21.59
CA THR A 103 -0.50 -14.95 21.86
C THR A 103 0.12 -14.61 20.51
N VAL A 104 0.76 -13.46 20.37
CA VAL A 104 1.42 -13.09 19.10
C VAL A 104 2.92 -13.27 19.30
N LYS A 105 3.46 -14.44 18.91
CA LYS A 105 4.89 -14.74 19.07
C LYS A 105 5.81 -13.90 18.18
N GLN A 106 5.23 -13.23 17.20
CA GLN A 106 5.96 -12.31 16.36
C GLN A 106 5.00 -11.19 16.02
N LEU A 107 5.25 -10.00 16.55
CA LEU A 107 5.10 -8.80 15.73
C LEU A 107 6.02 -8.99 14.53
N SER A 108 5.66 -9.88 13.61
CA SER A 108 5.88 -9.59 12.22
C SER A 108 4.86 -8.49 11.94
N ARG A 109 5.15 -7.28 12.47
CA ARG A 109 4.67 -6.02 11.90
C ARG A 109 4.63 -6.29 10.42
N GLY A 110 3.45 -6.25 9.81
CA GLY A 110 3.30 -6.25 8.38
C GLY A 110 4.40 -5.39 7.77
N VAL A 111 5.46 -6.05 7.31
CA VAL A 111 6.31 -5.61 6.20
C VAL A 111 6.96 -4.25 6.36
N GLU A 112 7.94 -4.13 7.27
CA GLU A 112 9.06 -3.22 6.99
C GLU A 112 10.00 -3.81 5.91
N GLN A 113 9.76 -5.04 5.44
CA GLN A 113 10.62 -5.74 4.49
C GLN A 113 9.81 -6.39 3.39
N ASP A 114 9.43 -5.59 2.38
CA ASP A 114 9.56 -5.96 0.96
C ASP A 114 9.33 -4.75 0.04
N LYS A 115 9.95 -3.64 0.40
CA LYS A 115 10.27 -2.55 -0.53
C LYS A 115 11.73 -2.22 -0.33
N LYS A 116 12.60 -3.14 -0.74
CA LYS A 116 14.03 -2.89 -0.70
C LYS A 116 14.32 -1.83 -1.74
N CYS A 117 14.63 -0.63 -1.27
CA CYS A 117 15.56 0.22 -1.99
C CYS A 117 16.73 -0.65 -2.48
N PRO A 118 17.20 -0.45 -3.72
CA PRO A 118 18.34 -1.22 -4.21
C PRO A 118 19.56 -0.97 -3.32
N ASP A 119 20.47 -1.94 -3.29
CA ASP A 119 21.82 -1.80 -2.73
C ASP A 119 21.88 -1.23 -1.31
N ALA A 120 21.06 -1.78 -0.41
CA ALA A 120 20.95 -1.37 1.00
C ALA A 120 20.54 0.10 1.21
N GLY A 121 19.83 0.68 0.23
CA GLY A 121 19.25 2.01 0.38
C GLY A 121 18.23 2.10 1.53
N GLU A 122 18.07 3.31 2.04
CA GLU A 122 17.08 3.64 3.06
C GLU A 122 15.85 4.25 2.39
N MET A 123 14.66 3.79 2.73
CA MET A 123 13.42 4.35 2.19
C MET A 123 13.22 5.76 2.72
N ALA A 124 13.03 6.71 1.81
CA ALA A 124 12.74 8.11 2.15
C ALA A 124 11.24 8.40 2.02
N PHE A 125 10.58 7.83 1.02
CA PHE A 125 9.16 8.03 0.80
C PHE A 125 8.57 6.82 0.08
N SER A 126 7.37 6.39 0.45
CA SER A 126 6.58 5.52 -0.41
C SER A 126 5.09 5.74 -0.23
N CYS A 127 4.31 5.51 -1.29
CA CYS A 127 2.85 5.48 -1.18
C CYS A 127 2.23 4.65 -2.30
N ARG A 128 1.00 4.20 -2.08
CA ARG A 128 0.15 3.67 -3.15
C ARG A 128 -0.58 4.83 -3.82
N VAL A 129 -0.55 4.82 -5.15
CA VAL A 129 -1.31 5.71 -6.03
C VAL A 129 -2.48 4.88 -6.60
N SER A 130 -3.50 5.52 -7.17
CA SER A 130 -4.63 4.84 -7.80
C SER A 130 -4.22 3.68 -8.73
N ASP A 131 -5.12 2.72 -8.91
CA ASP A 131 -4.97 1.55 -9.80
C ASP A 131 -3.84 0.57 -9.43
N GLY A 132 -3.47 0.51 -8.15
CA GLY A 132 -2.46 -0.44 -7.66
C GLY A 132 -1.02 -0.06 -8.02
N LYS A 133 -0.80 1.17 -8.50
CA LYS A 133 0.54 1.72 -8.71
C LYS A 133 1.15 2.14 -7.39
N GLU A 134 2.47 2.15 -7.37
CA GLU A 134 3.25 2.52 -6.21
C GLU A 134 4.31 3.52 -6.59
N LEU A 135 4.52 4.48 -5.68
CA LEU A 135 5.63 5.41 -5.70
C LEU A 135 6.62 5.02 -4.61
N LEU A 136 7.89 4.89 -4.96
CA LEU A 136 8.98 4.60 -4.03
C LEU A 136 10.14 5.55 -4.29
N LEU A 137 10.61 6.19 -3.23
CA LEU A 137 11.79 7.05 -3.23
C LEU A 137 12.73 6.58 -2.11
N CYS A 138 13.98 6.40 -2.47
CA CYS A 138 15.00 5.80 -1.64
C CYS A 138 16.26 6.66 -1.64
N LYS A 139 16.90 6.78 -0.48
CA LYS A 139 18.28 7.22 -0.35
C LYS A 139 19.19 6.04 -0.60
N VAL A 140 20.07 6.15 -1.60
CA VAL A 140 21.06 5.11 -1.92
C VAL A 140 22.47 5.71 -1.81
N PRO A 141 23.53 4.90 -1.66
CA PRO A 141 24.89 5.41 -1.70
C PRO A 141 25.13 6.29 -2.94
N GLY A 142 25.49 7.55 -2.71
CA GLY A 142 25.77 8.50 -3.80
C GLY A 142 24.55 9.23 -4.39
N GLY A 143 23.32 8.95 -3.95
CA GLY A 143 22.15 9.67 -4.45
C GLY A 143 20.78 9.11 -4.06
N VAL A 144 19.86 9.09 -5.03
CA VAL A 144 18.48 8.62 -4.83
C VAL A 144 18.07 7.61 -5.89
N PHE A 145 17.23 6.68 -5.47
CA PHE A 145 16.51 5.77 -6.35
C PHE A 145 15.02 6.12 -6.31
N TYR A 146 14.42 6.23 -7.47
CA TYR A 146 13.01 6.51 -7.66
C TYR A 146 12.39 5.38 -8.49
N SER A 147 11.20 4.93 -8.09
CA SER A 147 10.42 3.95 -8.82
C SER A 147 8.95 4.32 -8.83
N PHE A 148 8.29 4.13 -9.97
CA PHE A 148 6.85 4.34 -10.13
C PHE A 148 6.22 3.23 -10.97
N GLY A 149 5.03 2.78 -10.57
CA GLY A 149 4.24 1.77 -11.27
C GLY A 149 3.90 0.56 -10.39
N PRO A 150 3.41 -0.55 -10.98
CA PRO A 150 3.09 -1.75 -10.22
C PRO A 150 4.30 -2.33 -9.47
N ARG A 151 4.08 -2.76 -8.23
CA ARG A 151 5.15 -3.22 -7.32
C ARG A 151 6.05 -4.31 -7.90
N ALA A 152 5.48 -5.28 -8.63
CA ALA A 152 6.22 -6.38 -9.22
C ALA A 152 7.00 -5.99 -10.50
N ARG A 153 6.55 -4.94 -11.20
CA ARG A 153 7.09 -4.50 -12.49
C ARG A 153 6.90 -2.99 -12.64
N PRO A 154 7.82 -2.18 -12.06
CA PRO A 154 7.73 -0.74 -12.16
C PRO A 154 7.75 -0.29 -13.63
N GLU A 155 6.91 0.69 -13.94
CA GLU A 155 6.87 1.33 -15.27
C GLU A 155 8.07 2.25 -15.48
N LEU A 156 8.59 2.81 -14.39
CA LEU A 156 9.70 3.74 -14.39
C LEU A 156 10.61 3.47 -13.18
N THR A 157 11.90 3.34 -13.43
CA THR A 157 12.94 3.30 -12.40
C THR A 157 14.07 4.26 -12.76
N LEU A 158 14.47 5.11 -11.83
CA LEU A 158 15.51 6.10 -12.03
C LEU A 158 16.50 6.03 -10.87
N SER A 159 17.79 6.00 -11.18
CA SER A 159 18.86 6.25 -10.21
C SER A 159 19.52 7.58 -10.54
N ARG A 160 19.65 8.46 -9.55
CA ARG A 160 20.25 9.78 -9.70
C ARG A 160 21.29 10.04 -8.65
N LEU A 161 22.36 10.74 -9.05
CA LEU A 161 23.36 11.20 -8.11
C LEU A 161 22.78 12.31 -7.25
N LYS A 162 23.30 12.44 -6.02
CA LYS A 162 22.85 13.44 -5.05
C LYS A 162 22.84 14.88 -5.60
N ARG A 163 23.79 15.21 -6.48
CA ARG A 163 23.89 16.54 -7.12
C ARG A 163 22.78 16.84 -8.12
N ASP A 164 22.11 15.81 -8.64
CA ASP A 164 21.05 15.91 -9.64
C ASP A 164 19.64 15.86 -9.00
N VAL A 165 19.60 15.99 -7.66
CA VAL A 165 18.38 15.91 -6.85
C VAL A 165 18.28 17.19 -6.05
N THR A 166 17.12 17.85 -6.12
CA THR A 166 16.85 19.03 -5.30
C THR A 166 15.89 18.64 -4.18
N TYR A 167 16.29 18.92 -2.95
CA TYR A 167 15.45 18.77 -1.76
C TYR A 167 15.11 20.15 -1.21
N THR A 168 13.83 20.43 -1.01
CA THR A 168 13.35 21.67 -0.38
C THR A 168 12.42 21.36 0.78
N THR A 169 12.59 22.10 1.87
CA THR A 169 11.63 22.14 2.98
C THR A 169 11.02 23.53 3.00
N GLU A 170 9.69 23.59 3.02
CA GLU A 170 8.95 24.84 3.20
C GLU A 170 8.18 24.77 4.51
N ILE A 171 8.22 25.85 5.29
CA ILE A 171 7.47 25.97 6.54
C ILE A 171 6.47 27.11 6.37
N MET A 172 5.19 26.79 6.33
CA MET A 172 4.11 27.78 6.24
C MET A 172 3.08 27.54 7.35
N GLY A 173 2.83 28.57 8.17
CA GLY A 173 1.84 28.49 9.24
C GLY A 173 2.11 27.38 10.28
N GLY A 174 3.39 27.06 10.52
CA GLY A 174 3.79 25.99 11.44
C GLY A 174 3.74 24.58 10.85
N LYS A 175 3.37 24.42 9.58
CA LYS A 175 3.39 23.15 8.87
C LYS A 175 4.61 23.06 7.95
N SER A 176 5.29 21.92 7.98
CA SER A 176 6.39 21.62 7.07
C SER A 176 5.89 20.83 5.86
N SER A 177 6.17 21.32 4.65
CA SER A 177 6.09 20.53 3.43
C SER A 177 7.49 20.22 2.93
N GLN A 178 7.69 18.98 2.51
CA GLN A 178 8.97 18.50 1.99
C GLN A 178 8.80 18.16 0.52
N ARG A 179 9.78 18.51 -0.30
CA ARG A 179 9.77 18.31 -1.75
C ARG A 179 11.10 17.75 -2.22
N THR A 180 11.05 16.73 -3.06
CA THR A 180 12.21 16.17 -3.75
C THR A 180 11.96 16.13 -5.25
N VAL A 181 12.88 16.72 -5.99
CA VAL A 181 12.82 16.79 -7.45
C VAL A 181 13.83 15.82 -8.05
N VAL A 182 13.34 14.89 -8.87
CA VAL A 182 14.13 13.94 -9.65
C VAL A 182 14.00 14.27 -11.13
N MET A 183 15.11 14.51 -11.82
CA MET A 183 15.12 14.88 -13.25
C MET A 183 15.35 13.66 -14.17
N ASN A 184 14.72 13.61 -15.34
CA ASN A 184 14.98 12.62 -16.38
C ASN A 184 14.87 13.25 -17.78
N GLY A 185 15.97 13.81 -18.28
CA GLY A 185 15.96 14.64 -19.48
C GLY A 185 15.05 15.86 -19.28
N ASP A 186 14.06 16.03 -20.15
CA ASP A 186 13.07 17.11 -20.07
C ASP A 186 12.00 16.90 -19.00
N TYR A 187 11.93 15.72 -18.40
CA TYR A 187 10.92 15.37 -17.38
C TYR A 187 11.42 15.72 -15.98
N LYS A 188 10.49 16.21 -15.16
CA LYS A 188 10.66 16.53 -13.74
C LYS A 188 9.60 15.77 -12.93
N TYR A 189 10.06 14.96 -11.99
CA TYR A 189 9.23 14.24 -11.02
C TYR A 189 9.39 14.89 -9.66
N GLU A 190 8.39 15.63 -9.23
CA GLU A 190 8.37 16.33 -7.96
C GLU A 190 7.56 15.50 -6.95
N VAL A 191 8.26 14.79 -6.08
CA VAL A 191 7.66 14.07 -4.95
C VAL A 191 7.50 15.05 -3.80
N PHE A 192 6.31 15.08 -3.20
CA PHE A 192 6.02 15.98 -2.09
C PHE A 192 5.32 15.24 -0.95
N GLY A 193 5.63 15.65 0.27
CA GLY A 193 5.05 15.18 1.53
C GLY A 193 4.55 16.32 2.41
N GLY A 194 3.99 15.98 3.58
CA GLY A 194 3.33 16.94 4.49
C GLY A 194 1.81 16.80 4.50
N ASP A 195 1.06 17.90 4.34
CA ASP A 195 -0.42 17.89 4.32
C ASP A 195 -1.00 17.23 3.06
N THR A 196 -0.30 17.38 1.94
CA THR A 196 -0.62 16.72 0.67
C THR A 196 0.56 15.87 0.29
N GLN A 197 0.31 14.67 -0.22
CA GLN A 197 1.37 13.74 -0.60
C GLN A 197 1.09 13.15 -1.98
N GLY A 198 2.16 13.03 -2.78
CA GLY A 198 2.03 12.56 -4.15
C GLY A 198 3.27 12.83 -4.98
N VAL A 199 3.07 12.70 -6.29
CA VAL A 199 4.06 13.10 -7.29
C VAL A 199 3.41 13.91 -8.41
N ASN A 200 4.05 15.02 -8.73
CA ASN A 200 3.71 15.85 -9.87
C ASN A 200 4.73 15.59 -10.99
N VAL A 201 4.24 15.23 -12.17
CA VAL A 201 5.07 14.97 -13.34
C VAL A 201 4.92 16.11 -14.33
N SER A 202 6.04 16.72 -14.71
CA SER A 202 6.04 17.82 -15.68
C SER A 202 7.14 17.64 -16.72
N ARG A 203 6.95 18.25 -17.90
CA ARG A 203 7.91 18.25 -19.00
C ARG A 203 8.10 19.65 -19.54
N LYS A 204 9.35 20.12 -19.59
CA LYS A 204 9.70 21.49 -20.02
C LYS A 204 8.84 22.57 -19.32
N GLY A 205 8.58 22.39 -18.03
CA GLY A 205 7.78 23.31 -17.22
C GLY A 205 6.26 23.13 -17.30
N ASN A 206 5.75 22.33 -18.23
CA ASN A 206 4.31 22.04 -18.33
C ASN A 206 3.96 20.85 -17.44
N SER A 207 2.97 21.02 -16.56
CA SER A 207 2.40 19.91 -15.79
C SER A 207 1.73 18.92 -16.73
N LEU A 208 2.06 17.64 -16.59
CA LEU A 208 1.47 16.57 -17.38
C LEU A 208 0.45 15.79 -16.57
N GLU A 209 0.83 15.36 -15.38
CA GLU A 209 0.02 14.45 -14.58
C GLU A 209 0.30 14.64 -13.08
N TYR A 210 -0.75 14.47 -12.28
CA TYR A 210 -0.67 14.54 -10.83
C TYR A 210 -1.20 13.24 -10.22
N PHE A 211 -0.37 12.62 -9.39
CA PHE A 211 -0.67 11.37 -8.74
C PHE A 211 -0.78 11.57 -7.22
N ALA A 212 -2.02 11.56 -6.70
CA ALA A 212 -2.27 11.62 -5.28
C ALA A 212 -1.93 10.29 -4.60
N CYS A 213 -1.27 10.36 -3.44
CA CYS A 213 -1.11 9.20 -2.58
C CYS A 213 -2.41 8.85 -1.86
N ASN A 214 -2.66 7.55 -1.67
CA ASN A 214 -3.64 7.10 -0.67
C ASN A 214 -3.08 7.41 0.73
N PRO A 215 -3.75 8.23 1.56
CA PRO A 215 -3.23 8.66 2.86
C PRO A 215 -2.86 7.51 3.80
N SER A 216 -3.57 6.38 3.77
CA SER A 216 -3.29 5.24 4.64
C SER A 216 -2.07 4.41 4.21
N SER A 217 -1.48 4.73 3.07
CA SER A 217 -0.33 4.01 2.50
C SER A 217 0.97 4.80 2.55
N VAL A 218 0.93 6.03 3.05
CA VAL A 218 2.06 6.94 3.03
C VAL A 218 3.09 6.53 4.09
N PHE A 219 4.32 6.37 3.63
CA PHE A 219 5.51 6.41 4.45
C PHE A 219 6.32 7.64 4.04
N ASP A 220 6.60 8.53 4.99
CA ASP A 220 7.30 9.78 4.73
C ASP A 220 8.41 9.98 5.77
N ARG A 221 9.65 9.94 5.27
CA ARG A 221 10.90 10.26 5.98
C ARG A 221 11.81 11.06 5.04
N MET A 222 11.24 11.95 4.23
CA MET A 222 12.01 12.64 3.20
C MET A 222 13.13 13.53 3.79
N GLU A 223 13.12 13.82 5.08
CA GLU A 223 14.21 14.51 5.78
C GLU A 223 15.56 13.78 5.67
N ILE A 224 15.58 12.46 5.46
CA ILE A 224 16.85 11.71 5.28
C ILE A 224 17.58 12.10 4.00
N LEU A 225 16.86 12.68 3.03
CA LEU A 225 17.39 13.18 1.76
C LEU A 225 18.05 14.54 1.93
N ASN A 226 17.76 15.24 3.04
CA ASN A 226 18.34 16.54 3.31
C ASN A 226 19.87 16.42 3.48
N PRO A 227 20.68 17.05 2.60
CA PRO A 227 22.14 16.99 2.70
C PRO A 227 22.67 17.56 4.02
N SER A 228 21.93 18.46 4.66
CA SER A 228 22.34 19.14 5.90
C SER A 228 22.07 18.32 7.17
N ALA A 229 21.31 17.21 7.07
CA ALA A 229 20.95 16.39 8.22
C ALA A 229 22.07 15.41 8.67
N SER A 230 23.20 15.36 7.96
CA SER A 230 24.33 14.47 8.26
C SER A 230 25.39 15.19 9.12
N LYS A 231 25.03 15.57 10.35
CA LYS A 231 25.98 16.05 11.37
C LYS A 231 26.03 15.10 12.55
#